data_AF-A0A0A8WWZ0-F1
#
_entry.id   AF-A0A0A8WWZ0-F1
#
_cell.length_a   1.000
_cell.length_b   1.000
_cell.length_c   1.000
_cell.angle_alpha   90.00
_cell.angle_beta   90.00
_cell.angle_gamma   90.00
#
_symmetry.space_group_name_H-M   'P 1'
#
loop_
_entity.id
_entity.type
_entity.pdbx_description
1 polymer ?
#
loop_
_entity_poly.entity_id
_entity_poly.type
_entity_poly.pdbx_seq_one_letter_code
_entity_poly.pdbx_strand_id
1 'polypeptide(L)'
;MKKKMLMYGTSFVILFLILFALDKYKIYKEEEPPIPDISVEGVSINAHPGPYDWRGSKKSTENPVEMLAGLPGDKVKEDNTLTIAFPEGGQPKKITVSEWDSFSKEQTDYDYLEGFPIPYSHKSWGIVYLIINAEWKNDSVSYYLKLNVEQNYYGDMLAKKEGALTAMAVVPSGEGANYDLPAEAKKPLERFEIYDDIEFVKEEFPGLSSWAPSTIPMYFVFNNEYLTYTAKDKAQMIQYLEAVPKPPYLGLLAPRDGEIRVLAVVPPGEKELTDSDPEIKGLLNTFEVRDDLEEVKKEFPGLRDLTAAALPVYYVFNDKKPLKTTFEKEELIIFIEFYKNK
;
A
#
# COMPACT_ATOMS: atom_id res chain seq x y z
N MET A 1 44.82 66.33 1.37
CA MET A 1 43.80 65.76 0.45
C MET A 1 43.67 64.23 0.51
N LYS A 2 44.77 63.44 0.58
CA LYS A 2 44.73 61.96 0.58
C LYS A 2 43.89 61.31 1.70
N LYS A 3 43.92 61.83 2.94
CA LYS A 3 43.10 61.31 4.08
C LYS A 3 41.58 61.47 3.88
N LYS A 4 41.13 62.54 3.23
CA LYS A 4 39.69 62.77 2.97
C LYS A 4 39.18 61.82 1.89
N MET A 5 39.93 61.67 0.79
CA MET A 5 39.65 60.66 -0.25
C MET A 5 39.60 59.23 0.30
N LEU A 6 40.53 58.88 1.20
CA LEU A 6 40.54 57.56 1.85
C LEU A 6 39.28 57.36 2.72
N MET A 7 38.89 58.36 3.51
CA MET A 7 37.66 58.31 4.32
C MET A 7 36.40 58.13 3.46
N TYR A 8 36.27 58.86 2.35
CA TYR A 8 35.13 58.70 1.44
C TYR A 8 35.11 57.32 0.78
N GLY A 9 36.27 56.75 0.43
CA GLY A 9 36.37 55.38 -0.09
C GLY A 9 35.94 54.33 0.94
N THR A 10 36.39 54.43 2.19
CA THR A 10 36.01 53.50 3.26
C THR A 10 34.52 53.59 3.58
N SER A 11 33.96 54.80 3.65
CA SER A 11 32.52 55.01 3.84
C SER A 11 31.69 54.40 2.72
N PHE A 12 32.15 54.49 1.47
CA PHE A 12 31.46 53.90 0.32
C PHE A 12 31.44 52.36 0.40
N VAL A 13 32.55 51.73 0.78
CA VAL A 13 32.63 50.25 0.96
C VAL A 13 31.70 49.79 2.08
N ILE A 14 31.66 50.49 3.21
CA ILE A 14 30.76 50.15 4.32
C ILE A 14 29.29 50.29 3.90
N LEU A 15 28.94 51.37 3.19
CA LEU A 15 27.58 51.56 2.67
C LEU A 15 27.19 50.43 1.71
N PHE A 16 28.11 50.01 0.83
CA PHE A 16 27.88 48.93 -0.12
C PHE A 16 27.67 47.59 0.59
N LEU A 17 28.45 47.28 1.62
CA LEU A 17 28.27 46.08 2.45
C LEU A 17 26.91 46.08 3.17
N ILE A 18 26.46 47.23 3.67
CA ILE A 18 25.15 47.37 4.31
C ILE A 18 24.03 47.12 3.29
N LEU A 19 24.12 47.72 2.10
CA LEU A 19 23.13 47.50 1.03
C LEU A 19 23.09 46.03 0.61
N PHE A 20 24.25 45.39 0.44
CA PHE A 20 24.34 43.97 0.11
C PHE A 20 23.75 43.07 1.21
N ALA A 21 23.98 43.40 2.48
CA ALA A 21 23.39 42.68 3.61
C ALA A 21 21.87 42.85 3.67
N LEU A 22 21.36 44.06 3.40
CA LEU A 22 19.91 44.32 3.33
C LEU A 22 19.26 43.57 2.16
N ASP A 23 19.92 43.51 1.01
CA ASP A 23 19.42 42.82 -0.17
C ASP A 23 19.37 41.30 0.07
N LYS A 24 20.43 40.72 0.66
CA LYS A 24 20.42 39.32 1.11
C LYS A 24 19.35 39.04 2.18
N TYR A 25 19.17 39.94 3.14
CA TYR A 25 18.13 39.80 4.16
C TYR A 25 16.72 39.85 3.56
N LYS A 26 16.52 40.68 2.54
CA LYS A 26 15.28 40.76 1.80
C LYS A 26 15.00 39.46 1.03
N ILE A 27 15.97 38.97 0.27
CA ILE A 27 15.85 37.68 -0.45
C ILE A 27 15.56 36.54 0.54
N TYR A 28 16.25 36.52 1.68
CA TYR A 28 16.01 35.52 2.73
C TYR A 28 14.56 35.53 3.23
N LYS A 29 13.94 36.70 3.38
CA LYS A 29 12.54 36.81 3.81
C LYS A 29 11.51 36.50 2.72
N GLU A 30 11.88 36.67 1.47
CA GLU A 30 11.02 36.41 0.31
C GLU A 30 11.09 34.95 -0.17
N GLU A 31 12.09 34.18 0.25
CA GLU A 31 12.15 32.74 -0.02
C GLU A 31 10.96 32.01 0.62
N GLU A 32 10.18 31.36 -0.23
CA GLU A 32 9.05 30.52 0.17
C GLU A 32 9.50 29.27 0.93
N PRO A 33 8.60 28.67 1.74
CA PRO A 33 8.94 27.42 2.40
C PRO A 33 9.16 26.27 1.40
N PRO A 34 10.05 25.31 1.69
CA PRO A 34 10.30 24.16 0.82
C PRO A 34 9.00 23.40 0.55
N ILE A 35 8.72 22.99 -0.68
CA ILE A 35 7.54 22.17 -0.99
C ILE A 35 7.99 20.70 -0.98
N PRO A 36 7.35 19.82 -0.21
CA PRO A 36 7.66 18.40 -0.23
C PRO A 36 7.08 17.72 -1.48
N ASP A 37 7.79 16.72 -1.98
CA ASP A 37 7.24 15.71 -2.87
C ASP A 37 6.48 14.69 -2.02
N ILE A 38 5.17 14.58 -2.26
CA ILE A 38 4.31 13.65 -1.53
C ILE A 38 3.77 12.62 -2.51
N SER A 39 3.86 11.34 -2.14
CA SER A 39 3.41 10.25 -2.99
C SER A 39 2.71 9.16 -2.20
N VAL A 40 1.83 8.43 -2.86
CA VAL A 40 1.19 7.21 -2.35
C VAL A 40 1.49 6.09 -3.34
N GLU A 41 2.18 5.04 -2.92
CA GLU A 41 2.65 3.95 -3.81
C GLU A 41 3.43 4.47 -5.04
N GLY A 42 4.21 5.54 -4.87
CA GLY A 42 4.98 6.19 -5.94
C GLY A 42 4.18 7.10 -6.87
N VAL A 43 2.87 7.26 -6.67
CA VAL A 43 2.04 8.22 -7.41
C VAL A 43 2.02 9.56 -6.66
N SER A 44 2.40 10.63 -7.34
CA SER A 44 2.43 11.99 -6.76
C SER A 44 1.03 12.46 -6.36
N ILE A 45 0.92 13.04 -5.16
CA ILE A 45 -0.31 13.61 -4.59
C ILE A 45 -0.18 15.13 -4.53
N ASN A 46 -1.28 15.84 -4.79
CA ASN A 46 -1.31 17.29 -4.73
C ASN A 46 -1.40 17.76 -3.27
N ALA A 47 -0.36 18.45 -2.82
CA ALA A 47 -0.38 19.17 -1.55
C ALA A 47 -0.63 20.65 -1.75
N HIS A 48 -1.43 21.21 -0.86
CA HIS A 48 -1.74 22.63 -0.83
C HIS A 48 -1.09 23.28 0.39
N PRO A 49 -0.35 24.39 0.21
CA PRO A 49 0.29 25.07 1.33
C PRO A 49 -0.76 25.66 2.28
N GLY A 50 -0.73 25.20 3.53
CA GLY A 50 -1.56 25.69 4.62
C GLY A 50 -0.89 26.82 5.40
N PRO A 51 -1.20 26.95 6.71
CA PRO A 51 -0.57 27.91 7.60
C PRO A 51 0.95 27.71 7.70
N TYR A 52 1.67 28.81 7.85
CA TYR A 52 3.11 28.77 8.10
C TYR A 52 3.62 29.96 8.92
N ASP A 53 4.71 29.71 9.65
CA ASP A 53 5.61 30.70 10.21
C ASP A 53 6.98 30.43 9.59
N TRP A 54 7.37 31.26 8.62
CA TRP A 54 8.58 31.05 7.83
C TRP A 54 9.38 32.33 7.75
N ARG A 55 10.57 32.32 8.37
CA ARG A 55 11.54 33.42 8.33
C ARG A 55 10.96 34.78 8.77
N GLY A 56 10.00 34.71 9.70
CA GLY A 56 9.29 35.87 10.24
C GLY A 56 8.09 36.34 9.40
N SER A 57 7.80 35.66 8.29
CA SER A 57 6.54 35.79 7.55
C SER A 57 5.53 34.80 8.12
N LYS A 58 4.39 35.30 8.57
CA LYS A 58 3.30 34.45 9.10
C LYS A 58 2.12 34.50 8.15
N LYS A 59 1.69 33.31 7.72
CA LYS A 59 0.41 33.11 7.09
C LYS A 59 -0.45 32.30 8.05
N SER A 60 -1.34 32.99 8.74
CA SER A 60 -2.47 32.35 9.42
C SER A 60 -3.62 32.35 8.44
N THR A 61 -4.24 31.21 8.14
CA THR A 61 -5.71 31.05 8.17
C THR A 61 -6.19 29.70 7.61
N GLU A 62 -7.44 29.43 7.98
CA GLU A 62 -8.44 28.50 7.43
C GLU A 62 -8.30 27.01 7.72
N ASN A 63 -9.47 26.44 8.02
CA ASN A 63 -9.68 25.02 8.22
C ASN A 63 -9.32 24.29 6.91
N PRO A 64 -8.62 23.14 6.97
CA PRO A 64 -8.27 22.37 5.76
C PRO A 64 -9.48 22.07 4.87
N VAL A 65 -10.67 21.86 5.43
CA VAL A 65 -11.91 21.60 4.68
C VAL A 65 -12.32 22.82 3.84
N GLU A 66 -12.18 24.03 4.38
CA GLU A 66 -12.53 25.28 3.68
C GLU A 66 -11.52 25.58 2.57
N MET A 67 -10.23 25.45 2.87
CA MET A 67 -9.16 25.65 1.88
C MET A 67 -9.22 24.67 0.71
N LEU A 68 -9.67 23.44 0.97
CA LEU A 68 -9.74 22.36 -0.02
C LEU A 68 -11.16 22.20 -0.61
N ALA A 69 -12.07 23.13 -0.31
CA ALA A 69 -13.42 23.14 -0.85
C ALA A 69 -13.37 23.33 -2.38
N GLY A 70 -14.09 22.47 -3.10
CA GLY A 70 -14.15 22.53 -4.57
C GLY A 70 -12.93 21.95 -5.30
N LEU A 71 -11.84 21.63 -4.60
CA LEU A 71 -10.70 20.91 -5.20
C LEU A 71 -11.00 19.41 -5.31
N PRO A 72 -10.62 18.75 -6.42
CA PRO A 72 -10.71 17.29 -6.52
C PRO A 72 -9.72 16.66 -5.54
N GLY A 73 -10.15 15.61 -4.84
CA GLY A 73 -9.25 14.79 -4.04
C GLY A 73 -8.56 13.75 -4.91
N ASP A 74 -7.28 13.47 -4.62
CA ASP A 74 -6.53 12.42 -5.31
C ASP A 74 -7.06 11.05 -4.90
N LYS A 75 -7.21 10.15 -5.87
CA LYS A 75 -7.75 8.80 -5.63
C LYS A 75 -6.66 7.88 -5.10
N VAL A 76 -6.91 7.28 -3.95
CA VAL A 76 -5.99 6.36 -3.28
C VAL A 76 -6.77 5.19 -2.70
N LYS A 77 -6.08 4.12 -2.32
CA LYS A 77 -6.69 3.00 -1.57
C LYS A 77 -6.36 3.13 -0.10
N GLU A 78 -7.22 2.56 0.73
CA GLU A 78 -6.96 2.32 2.15
C GLU A 78 -5.65 1.52 2.33
N ASP A 79 -4.94 1.76 3.43
CA ASP A 79 -3.65 1.13 3.81
C ASP A 79 -2.47 1.35 2.87
N ASN A 80 -2.66 1.99 1.71
CA ASN A 80 -1.54 2.42 0.89
C ASN A 80 -0.62 3.36 1.69
N THR A 81 0.68 3.31 1.41
CA THR A 81 1.66 4.08 2.19
C THR A 81 1.90 5.47 1.60
N LEU A 82 1.64 6.51 2.39
CA LEU A 82 2.02 7.89 2.11
C LEU A 82 3.50 8.13 2.43
N THR A 83 4.24 8.62 1.45
CA THR A 83 5.66 8.98 1.57
C THR A 83 5.84 10.48 1.36
N ILE A 84 6.68 11.10 2.20
CA ILE A 84 6.93 12.55 2.20
C ILE A 84 8.44 12.77 2.06
N ALA A 85 8.86 13.46 1.00
CA ALA A 85 10.26 13.78 0.75
C ALA A 85 10.46 15.29 0.59
N PHE A 86 11.41 15.86 1.33
CA PHE A 86 11.79 17.27 1.17
C PHE A 86 13.03 17.40 0.29
N PRO A 87 13.17 18.51 -0.47
CA PRO A 87 14.33 18.74 -1.32
C PRO A 87 15.63 18.80 -0.52
N GLU A 88 16.76 18.53 -1.19
CA GLU A 88 18.09 18.55 -0.58
C GLU A 88 18.38 19.91 0.09
N GLY A 89 18.80 19.89 1.37
CA GLY A 89 19.03 21.10 2.16
C GLY A 89 17.77 21.73 2.76
N GLY A 90 16.59 21.19 2.46
CA GLY A 90 15.28 21.63 2.97
C GLY A 90 14.69 20.74 4.06
N GLN A 91 15.44 19.78 4.62
CA GLN A 91 14.87 18.79 5.54
C GLN A 91 14.41 19.41 6.87
N PRO A 92 13.16 19.16 7.30
CA PRO A 92 12.69 19.55 8.62
C PRO A 92 13.33 18.69 9.71
N LYS A 93 13.29 19.19 10.94
CA LYS A 93 13.68 18.43 12.15
C LYS A 93 12.61 17.43 12.58
N LYS A 94 11.35 17.76 12.34
CA LYS A 94 10.20 16.94 12.71
C LYS A 94 9.15 17.03 11.61
N ILE A 95 8.57 15.88 11.27
CA ILE A 95 7.39 15.77 10.43
C ILE A 95 6.33 15.07 11.30
N THR A 96 5.12 15.62 11.33
CA THR A 96 3.94 14.95 11.87
C THR A 96 2.86 14.94 10.82
N VAL A 97 2.12 13.84 10.73
CA VAL A 97 0.91 13.75 9.90
C VAL A 97 -0.28 13.78 10.84
N SER A 98 -1.29 14.56 10.51
CA SER A 98 -2.51 14.64 11.30
C SER A 98 -3.73 14.40 10.43
N GLU A 99 -4.71 13.69 10.97
CA GLU A 99 -6.03 13.54 10.33
C GLU A 99 -6.97 14.60 10.87
N TRP A 100 -7.70 15.28 9.99
CA TRP A 100 -8.75 16.22 10.34
C TRP A 100 -10.14 15.61 10.11
N ASP A 101 -10.86 15.32 11.19
CA ASP A 101 -12.25 14.84 11.11
C ASP A 101 -13.17 16.05 10.83
N SER A 102 -13.74 16.13 9.63
CA SER A 102 -14.62 17.21 9.22
C SER A 102 -15.94 17.28 10.01
N PHE A 103 -16.36 16.19 10.65
CA PHE A 103 -17.57 16.10 11.46
C PHE A 103 -17.32 16.54 12.90
N SER A 104 -16.32 15.94 13.58
CA SER A 104 -16.01 16.31 14.97
C SER A 104 -15.23 17.62 15.09
N LYS A 105 -14.58 18.06 13.99
CA LYS A 105 -13.63 19.18 13.96
C LYS A 105 -12.43 18.94 14.88
N GLU A 106 -12.08 17.68 15.10
CA GLU A 106 -10.92 17.27 15.88
C GLU A 106 -9.77 16.90 14.96
N GLN A 107 -8.56 17.16 15.44
CA GLN A 107 -7.32 16.78 14.79
C GLN A 107 -6.67 15.66 15.60
N THR A 108 -6.29 14.58 14.91
CA THR A 108 -5.55 13.46 15.51
C THR A 108 -4.13 13.46 14.95
N ASP A 109 -3.13 13.59 15.81
CA ASP A 109 -1.72 13.70 15.41
C ASP A 109 -1.00 12.35 15.45
N TYR A 110 -0.17 12.11 14.44
CA TYR A 110 0.67 10.93 14.29
C TYR A 110 2.12 11.34 14.00
N ASP A 111 3.07 10.71 14.69
CA ASP A 111 4.50 10.92 14.37
C ASP A 111 4.83 10.21 13.06
N TYR A 112 5.50 10.92 12.14
CA TYR A 112 5.94 10.37 10.86
C TYR A 112 7.36 9.81 10.99
N LEU A 113 7.53 8.52 10.70
CA LEU A 113 8.84 7.85 10.71
C LEU A 113 9.38 7.71 9.29
N GLU A 114 8.82 6.80 8.48
CA GLU A 114 9.22 6.57 7.07
C GLU A 114 8.05 6.06 6.23
N GLY A 115 6.85 6.55 6.51
CA GLY A 115 5.62 6.07 5.88
C GLY A 115 4.43 6.29 6.78
N PHE A 116 3.28 6.62 6.19
CA PHE A 116 2.03 6.76 6.92
C PHE A 116 0.92 6.00 6.18
N PRO A 117 0.31 4.97 6.77
CA PRO A 117 -0.79 4.26 6.12
C PRO A 117 -1.99 5.19 5.98
N ILE A 118 -2.61 5.21 4.80
CA ILE A 118 -3.80 6.05 4.57
C ILE A 118 -4.99 5.47 5.33
N PRO A 119 -5.59 6.22 6.28
CA PRO A 119 -6.79 5.77 6.98
C PRO A 119 -8.01 5.84 6.06
N TYR A 120 -9.04 5.07 6.37
CA TYR A 120 -10.36 5.23 5.77
C TYR A 120 -11.34 5.91 6.75
N SER A 121 -12.05 6.94 6.29
CA SER A 121 -13.08 7.62 7.07
C SER A 121 -14.48 7.21 6.62
N HIS A 122 -15.14 6.34 7.40
CA HIS A 122 -16.54 5.96 7.18
C HIS A 122 -17.50 7.14 7.28
N LYS A 123 -17.23 8.09 8.18
CA LYS A 123 -18.08 9.26 8.37
C LYS A 123 -18.08 10.17 7.14
N SER A 124 -16.92 10.32 6.51
CA SER A 124 -16.70 11.20 5.35
C SER A 124 -16.80 10.50 4.01
N TRP A 125 -17.35 9.28 3.96
CA TRP A 125 -17.54 8.51 2.72
C TRP A 125 -16.24 8.36 1.90
N GLY A 126 -15.12 8.08 2.59
CA GLY A 126 -13.82 7.94 1.96
C GLY A 126 -13.08 9.25 1.68
N ILE A 127 -13.66 10.42 2.00
CA ILE A 127 -12.92 11.68 1.90
C ILE A 127 -12.09 11.88 3.18
N VAL A 128 -10.78 11.93 3.03
CA VAL A 128 -9.84 12.12 4.14
C VAL A 128 -9.04 13.41 3.93
N TYR A 129 -8.94 14.20 4.99
CA TYR A 129 -8.13 15.42 5.03
C TYR A 129 -6.90 15.15 5.90
N LEU A 130 -5.72 15.16 5.28
CA LEU A 130 -4.45 15.03 6.00
C LEU A 130 -3.75 16.38 6.08
N ILE A 131 -3.10 16.61 7.21
CA ILE A 131 -2.25 17.77 7.48
C ILE A 131 -0.84 17.26 7.73
N ILE A 132 0.11 17.67 6.89
CA ILE A 132 1.53 17.42 7.13
C ILE A 132 2.10 18.66 7.78
N ASN A 133 2.52 18.57 9.05
CA ASN A 133 3.24 19.64 9.72
C ASN A 133 4.74 19.34 9.67
N ALA A 134 5.51 20.29 9.14
CA ALA A 134 6.96 20.24 9.07
C ALA A 134 7.55 21.35 9.93
N GLU A 135 8.47 20.99 10.82
CA GLU A 135 9.10 21.92 11.76
C GLU A 135 10.61 21.99 11.55
N TRP A 136 11.13 23.21 11.42
CA TRP A 136 12.55 23.53 11.45
C TRP A 136 12.91 24.16 12.79
N LYS A 137 14.14 24.66 12.94
CA LYS A 137 14.61 25.20 14.21
C LYS A 137 13.73 26.35 14.74
N ASN A 138 13.28 27.25 13.86
CA ASN A 138 12.52 28.44 14.22
C ASN A 138 11.30 28.66 13.30
N ASP A 139 11.04 27.73 12.38
CA ASP A 139 10.06 27.88 11.30
C ASP A 139 9.17 26.63 11.25
N SER A 140 7.94 26.78 10.80
CA SER A 140 6.96 25.69 10.69
C SER A 140 6.03 25.91 9.51
N VAL A 141 5.67 24.83 8.82
CA VAL A 141 4.77 24.87 7.66
C VAL A 141 3.81 23.69 7.73
N SER A 142 2.54 23.93 7.42
CA SER A 142 1.55 22.90 7.21
C SER A 142 1.24 22.73 5.72
N TYR A 143 1.05 21.49 5.28
CA TYR A 143 0.55 21.15 3.95
C TYR A 143 -0.74 20.35 4.08
N TYR A 144 -1.75 20.73 3.33
CA TYR A 144 -3.06 20.10 3.37
C TYR A 144 -3.24 19.20 2.14
N LEU A 145 -3.81 18.03 2.38
CA LEU A 145 -4.11 17.03 1.37
C LEU A 145 -5.59 16.67 1.45
N LYS A 146 -6.18 16.45 0.28
CA LYS A 146 -7.52 15.90 0.14
C LYS A 146 -7.42 14.58 -0.60
N LEU A 147 -7.77 13.50 0.08
CA LEU A 147 -7.74 12.16 -0.48
C LEU A 147 -9.17 11.65 -0.65
N ASN A 148 -9.43 11.05 -1.80
CA ASN A 148 -10.61 10.23 -2.04
C ASN A 148 -10.16 8.78 -1.92
N VAL A 149 -10.26 8.25 -0.70
CA VAL A 149 -9.92 6.87 -0.36
C VAL A 149 -11.03 5.98 -0.89
N GLU A 150 -10.70 5.15 -1.87
CA GLU A 150 -11.59 4.13 -2.37
C GLU A 150 -11.84 3.13 -1.24
N GLN A 151 -13.10 3.06 -0.81
CA GLN A 151 -13.52 2.16 0.25
C GLN A 151 -13.23 0.73 -0.16
N ASN A 152 -12.49 0.01 0.67
CA ASN A 152 -12.57 -1.44 0.64
C ASN A 152 -13.92 -1.84 1.26
N TYR A 153 -14.97 -1.88 0.45
CA TYR A 153 -16.35 -2.15 0.88
C TYR A 153 -16.54 -3.45 1.68
N TYR A 154 -15.56 -4.34 1.58
CA TYR A 154 -15.53 -5.65 2.22
C TYR A 154 -14.41 -5.76 3.24
N GLY A 155 -13.66 -4.68 3.50
CA GLY A 155 -12.56 -4.61 4.46
C GLY A 155 -11.56 -5.76 4.27
N ASP A 156 -11.18 -6.37 5.39
CA ASP A 156 -10.29 -7.53 5.42
C ASP A 156 -10.86 -8.78 4.76
N MET A 157 -12.14 -8.80 4.34
CA MET A 157 -12.74 -10.00 3.75
C MET A 157 -12.25 -10.27 2.34
N LEU A 158 -11.62 -9.34 1.63
CA LEU A 158 -11.04 -9.69 0.33
C LEU A 158 -9.90 -10.71 0.50
N ALA A 159 -9.81 -11.67 -0.42
CA ALA A 159 -8.68 -12.60 -0.43
C ALA A 159 -7.37 -11.85 -0.69
N LYS A 160 -6.30 -12.18 0.04
CA LYS A 160 -5.00 -11.52 -0.18
C LYS A 160 -4.31 -12.08 -1.43
N LYS A 161 -4.63 -13.33 -1.76
CA LYS A 161 -4.01 -14.07 -2.87
C LYS A 161 -4.88 -14.07 -4.12
N GLU A 162 -4.28 -13.81 -5.27
CA GLU A 162 -4.96 -13.82 -6.56
C GLU A 162 -5.54 -15.21 -6.85
N GLY A 163 -6.86 -15.25 -7.03
CA GLY A 163 -7.62 -16.47 -7.26
C GLY A 163 -7.79 -17.38 -6.04
N ALA A 164 -7.38 -16.94 -4.85
CA ALA A 164 -7.95 -17.46 -3.61
C ALA A 164 -9.33 -16.85 -3.38
N LEU A 165 -10.10 -17.50 -2.52
CA LEU A 165 -11.39 -17.01 -2.06
C LEU A 165 -11.35 -16.83 -0.54
N THR A 166 -12.21 -15.97 -0.03
CA THR A 166 -12.64 -16.01 1.37
C THR A 166 -14.14 -16.24 1.40
N ALA A 167 -14.64 -16.76 2.50
CA ALA A 167 -16.07 -16.90 2.70
C ALA A 167 -16.49 -16.38 4.06
N MET A 168 -17.68 -15.80 4.10
CA MET A 168 -18.37 -15.36 5.31
C MET A 168 -19.71 -16.07 5.42
N ALA A 169 -20.01 -16.58 6.60
CA ALA A 169 -21.34 -17.06 6.96
C ALA A 169 -21.94 -16.16 8.04
N VAL A 170 -23.13 -15.61 7.80
CA VAL A 170 -23.93 -14.93 8.81
C VAL A 170 -25.05 -15.90 9.21
N VAL A 171 -25.01 -16.40 10.45
CA VAL A 171 -25.90 -17.47 10.92
C VAL A 171 -26.73 -17.02 12.14
N PRO A 172 -27.80 -17.74 12.50
CA PRO A 172 -28.51 -17.47 13.76
C PRO A 172 -27.59 -17.53 14.98
N SER A 173 -27.87 -16.67 15.96
CA SER A 173 -27.11 -16.60 17.23
C SER A 173 -26.95 -17.97 17.88
N GLY A 174 -25.71 -18.33 18.21
CA GLY A 174 -25.37 -19.61 18.83
C GLY A 174 -25.21 -20.81 17.87
N GLU A 175 -25.47 -20.65 16.57
CA GLU A 175 -25.24 -21.73 15.59
C GLU A 175 -23.80 -21.79 15.06
N GLY A 176 -23.01 -20.74 15.27
CA GLY A 176 -21.65 -20.63 14.71
C GLY A 176 -20.65 -21.67 15.23
N ALA A 177 -20.75 -22.09 16.49
CA ALA A 177 -19.78 -22.99 17.12
C ALA A 177 -19.73 -24.40 16.49
N ASN A 178 -20.81 -24.84 15.84
CA ASN A 178 -20.90 -26.15 15.17
C ASN A 178 -20.87 -26.01 13.65
N TYR A 179 -20.60 -24.80 13.14
CA TYR A 179 -20.67 -24.53 11.72
C TYR A 179 -19.33 -24.86 11.05
N ASP A 180 -19.32 -25.93 10.24
CA ASP A 180 -18.11 -26.30 9.50
C ASP A 180 -18.34 -26.62 8.02
N LEU A 181 -17.33 -26.40 7.19
CA LEU A 181 -17.36 -26.72 5.76
C LEU A 181 -16.66 -28.05 5.46
N PRO A 182 -17.14 -28.82 4.46
CA PRO A 182 -16.42 -29.98 3.96
C PRO A 182 -14.99 -29.61 3.53
N ALA A 183 -14.05 -30.55 3.69
CA ALA A 183 -12.63 -30.31 3.37
C ALA A 183 -12.42 -29.83 1.93
N GLU A 184 -13.18 -30.36 0.97
CA GLU A 184 -13.08 -29.97 -0.45
C GLU A 184 -13.51 -28.51 -0.69
N ALA A 185 -14.56 -28.06 -0.01
CA ALA A 185 -15.05 -26.69 -0.08
C ALA A 185 -14.12 -25.69 0.64
N LYS A 186 -13.30 -26.15 1.59
CA LYS A 186 -12.28 -25.33 2.26
C LYS A 186 -11.02 -25.11 1.43
N LYS A 187 -10.67 -26.04 0.52
CA LYS A 187 -9.44 -25.95 -0.28
C LYS A 187 -9.25 -24.62 -1.05
N PRO A 188 -10.28 -24.02 -1.69
CA PRO A 188 -10.11 -22.73 -2.35
C PRO A 188 -10.12 -21.53 -1.40
N LEU A 189 -10.45 -21.74 -0.12
CA LEU A 189 -10.59 -20.68 0.87
C LEU A 189 -9.26 -20.39 1.56
N GLU A 190 -8.81 -19.14 1.50
CA GLU A 190 -7.79 -18.59 2.39
C GLU A 190 -8.32 -18.44 3.81
N ARG A 191 -9.59 -17.99 3.91
CA ARG A 191 -10.25 -17.73 5.19
C ARG A 191 -11.74 -18.04 5.11
N PHE A 192 -12.27 -18.56 6.22
CA PHE A 192 -13.70 -18.74 6.42
C PHE A 192 -14.08 -18.16 7.78
N GLU A 193 -14.97 -17.18 7.78
CA GLU A 193 -15.45 -16.51 8.99
C GLU A 193 -16.93 -16.72 9.19
N ILE A 194 -17.32 -16.79 10.46
CA ILE A 194 -18.71 -16.99 10.87
C ILE A 194 -19.07 -15.88 11.83
N TYR A 195 -20.15 -15.17 11.51
CA TYR A 195 -20.74 -14.13 12.32
C TYR A 195 -22.15 -14.55 12.71
N ASP A 196 -22.54 -14.22 13.93
CA ASP A 196 -23.89 -14.51 14.42
C ASP A 196 -24.65 -13.25 14.87
N ASP A 197 -24.05 -12.08 14.65
CA ASP A 197 -24.62 -10.75 14.83
C ASP A 197 -24.68 -10.01 13.48
N ILE A 198 -25.89 -9.87 12.94
CA ILE A 198 -26.10 -9.18 11.66
C ILE A 198 -25.89 -7.66 11.76
N GLU A 199 -26.09 -7.05 12.93
CA GLU A 199 -25.88 -5.61 13.08
C GLU A 199 -24.38 -5.29 13.10
N PHE A 200 -23.56 -6.10 13.79
CA PHE A 200 -22.10 -6.02 13.67
C PHE A 200 -21.64 -6.13 12.22
N VAL A 201 -22.15 -7.12 11.46
CA VAL A 201 -21.77 -7.29 10.04
C VAL A 201 -22.14 -6.09 9.18
N LYS A 202 -23.27 -5.43 9.44
CA LYS A 202 -23.67 -4.22 8.70
C LYS A 202 -22.81 -3.01 9.04
N GLU A 203 -22.36 -2.90 10.29
CA GLU A 203 -21.48 -1.83 10.76
C GLU A 203 -20.06 -2.03 10.20
N GLU A 204 -19.51 -3.23 10.34
CA GLU A 204 -18.14 -3.57 9.95
C GLU A 204 -17.98 -3.68 8.42
N PHE A 205 -18.99 -4.22 7.73
CA PHE A 205 -18.97 -4.46 6.29
C PHE A 205 -20.13 -3.74 5.59
N PRO A 206 -20.12 -2.39 5.54
CA PRO A 206 -21.24 -1.61 5.01
C PRO A 206 -21.52 -1.90 3.53
N GLY A 207 -20.56 -2.42 2.77
CA GLY A 207 -20.76 -2.89 1.39
C GLY A 207 -21.73 -4.07 1.27
N LEU A 208 -21.92 -4.84 2.36
CA LEU A 208 -22.85 -5.95 2.42
C LEU A 208 -24.28 -5.49 2.76
N SER A 209 -24.47 -4.29 3.31
CA SER A 209 -25.79 -3.81 3.79
C SER A 209 -26.86 -3.71 2.70
N SER A 210 -26.46 -3.52 1.44
CA SER A 210 -27.38 -3.56 0.29
C SER A 210 -27.76 -4.98 -0.15
N TRP A 211 -26.95 -5.96 0.23
CA TRP A 211 -27.05 -7.37 -0.18
C TRP A 211 -27.49 -8.31 0.94
N ALA A 212 -27.44 -7.85 2.19
CA ALA A 212 -27.87 -8.55 3.38
C ALA A 212 -29.41 -8.43 3.52
N PRO A 213 -30.23 -9.36 2.99
CA PRO A 213 -31.62 -9.42 3.37
C PRO A 213 -31.74 -9.51 4.90
N SER A 214 -32.89 -9.08 5.42
CA SER A 214 -33.26 -9.17 6.85
C SER A 214 -33.37 -10.61 7.38
N THR A 215 -32.82 -11.60 6.66
CA THR A 215 -33.02 -13.02 6.87
C THR A 215 -31.68 -13.74 6.92
N ILE A 216 -31.39 -14.31 8.08
CA ILE A 216 -30.28 -15.24 8.32
C ILE A 216 -30.80 -16.69 8.16
N PRO A 217 -29.97 -17.66 7.69
CA PRO A 217 -28.56 -17.52 7.38
C PRO A 217 -28.27 -16.90 6.00
N MET A 218 -27.08 -16.36 5.83
CA MET A 218 -26.54 -15.85 4.56
C MET A 218 -25.08 -16.19 4.39
N TYR A 219 -24.66 -16.26 3.14
CA TYR A 219 -23.32 -16.67 2.77
C TYR A 219 -22.76 -15.75 1.71
N PHE A 220 -21.53 -15.30 1.91
CA PHE A 220 -20.82 -14.41 1.00
C PHE A 220 -19.48 -15.03 0.65
N VAL A 221 -19.10 -14.97 -0.62
CA VAL A 221 -17.79 -15.42 -1.10
C VAL A 221 -17.13 -14.28 -1.83
N PHE A 222 -15.88 -14.00 -1.46
CA PHE A 222 -15.11 -12.88 -2.01
C PHE A 222 -13.88 -13.43 -2.72
N ASN A 223 -13.46 -12.76 -3.79
CA ASN A 223 -12.11 -12.91 -4.33
C ASN A 223 -11.22 -11.77 -3.80
N ASN A 224 -10.10 -11.52 -4.45
CA ASN A 224 -9.16 -10.47 -4.09
C ASN A 224 -9.59 -9.05 -4.49
N GLU A 225 -10.75 -8.88 -5.13
CA GLU A 225 -11.21 -7.59 -5.64
C GLU A 225 -12.63 -7.22 -5.19
N TYR A 226 -13.54 -8.18 -5.08
CA TYR A 226 -14.96 -7.95 -4.80
C TYR A 226 -15.69 -9.20 -4.27
N LEU A 227 -16.94 -8.99 -3.82
CA LEU A 227 -17.91 -10.06 -3.53
C LEU A 227 -18.31 -10.78 -4.82
N THR A 228 -17.90 -12.04 -4.98
CA THR A 228 -18.15 -12.82 -6.19
C THR A 228 -19.46 -13.60 -6.16
N TYR A 229 -19.94 -13.97 -4.97
CA TYR A 229 -21.13 -14.81 -4.84
C TYR A 229 -21.85 -14.60 -3.51
N THR A 230 -23.18 -14.64 -3.56
CA THR A 230 -24.06 -14.61 -2.38
C THR A 230 -25.00 -15.80 -2.43
N ALA A 231 -25.10 -16.53 -1.32
CA ALA A 231 -25.97 -17.69 -1.16
C ALA A 231 -26.94 -17.52 0.01
N LYS A 232 -28.14 -18.08 -0.14
CA LYS A 232 -29.18 -18.08 0.92
C LYS A 232 -29.13 -19.34 1.79
N ASP A 233 -28.39 -20.35 1.36
CA ASP A 233 -28.19 -21.58 2.10
C ASP A 233 -26.77 -22.12 1.90
N LYS A 234 -26.36 -22.96 2.84
CA LYS A 234 -25.02 -23.54 2.90
C LYS A 234 -24.69 -24.39 1.67
N ALA A 235 -25.67 -25.12 1.14
CA ALA A 235 -25.45 -26.04 0.03
C ALA A 235 -25.09 -25.28 -1.24
N GLN A 236 -25.75 -24.15 -1.50
CA GLN A 236 -25.42 -23.27 -2.63
C GLN A 236 -23.99 -22.72 -2.55
N MET A 237 -23.57 -22.25 -1.36
CA MET A 237 -22.19 -21.78 -1.17
C MET A 237 -21.18 -22.91 -1.42
N ILE A 238 -21.41 -24.11 -0.86
CA ILE A 238 -20.52 -25.26 -1.06
C ILE A 238 -20.42 -25.61 -2.55
N GLN A 239 -21.55 -25.67 -3.26
CA GLN A 239 -21.57 -25.96 -4.69
C GLN A 239 -20.79 -24.92 -5.49
N TYR A 240 -20.90 -23.64 -5.14
CA TYR A 240 -20.10 -22.59 -5.77
C TYR A 240 -18.60 -22.82 -5.53
N LEU A 241 -18.19 -23.01 -4.27
CA LEU A 241 -16.78 -23.22 -3.89
C LEU A 241 -16.15 -24.45 -4.59
N GLU A 242 -16.93 -25.52 -4.74
CA GLU A 242 -16.49 -26.73 -5.45
C GLU A 242 -16.38 -26.54 -6.97
N ALA A 243 -17.17 -25.61 -7.54
CA ALA A 243 -17.20 -25.33 -8.96
C ALA A 243 -16.17 -24.26 -9.40
N VAL A 244 -15.63 -23.45 -8.48
CA VAL A 244 -14.66 -22.41 -8.84
C VAL A 244 -13.38 -23.05 -9.39
N PRO A 245 -12.96 -22.70 -10.62
CA PRO A 245 -11.69 -23.14 -11.17
C PRO A 245 -10.56 -22.63 -10.30
N LYS A 246 -9.79 -23.56 -9.71
CA LYS A 246 -8.65 -23.20 -8.87
C LYS A 246 -7.50 -22.71 -9.75
N PRO A 247 -6.88 -21.57 -9.45
CA PRO A 247 -5.64 -21.21 -10.11
C PRO A 247 -4.62 -22.33 -9.88
N PRO A 248 -3.98 -22.83 -10.94
CA PRO A 248 -3.09 -23.99 -10.85
C PRO A 248 -1.83 -23.68 -10.05
N TYR A 249 -1.60 -22.44 -9.62
CA TYR A 249 -0.40 -21.98 -8.92
C TYR A 249 -0.67 -21.53 -7.47
N LEU A 250 -1.88 -21.68 -6.95
CA LEU A 250 -2.22 -21.15 -5.62
C LEU A 250 -1.32 -21.74 -4.50
N GLY A 251 -0.97 -23.03 -4.63
CA GLY A 251 -0.03 -23.71 -3.72
C GLY A 251 1.45 -23.30 -3.87
N LEU A 252 1.78 -22.50 -4.90
CA LEU A 252 3.13 -22.02 -5.21
C LEU A 252 3.37 -20.58 -4.77
N LEU A 253 2.35 -19.87 -4.29
CA LEU A 253 2.51 -18.51 -3.75
C LEU A 253 3.39 -18.51 -2.50
N ALA A 254 4.08 -17.40 -2.26
CA ALA A 254 4.91 -17.24 -1.07
C ALA A 254 4.04 -17.24 0.20
N PRO A 255 4.57 -17.74 1.33
CA PRO A 255 3.79 -17.86 2.56
C PRO A 255 3.61 -16.54 3.31
N ARG A 256 4.47 -15.53 3.08
CA ARG A 256 4.46 -14.25 3.79
C ARG A 256 4.59 -13.07 2.82
N ASP A 257 3.99 -11.94 3.21
CA ASP A 257 4.07 -10.69 2.46
C ASP A 257 5.53 -10.24 2.28
N GLY A 258 5.84 -9.74 1.09
CA GLY A 258 7.20 -9.36 0.68
C GLY A 258 8.15 -10.53 0.37
N GLU A 259 7.77 -11.79 0.61
CA GLU A 259 8.60 -12.93 0.25
C GLU A 259 8.41 -13.37 -1.22
N ILE A 260 9.45 -14.00 -1.76
CA ILE A 260 9.44 -14.63 -3.08
C ILE A 260 9.58 -16.14 -2.90
N ARG A 261 8.81 -16.89 -3.68
CA ARG A 261 8.96 -18.33 -3.88
C ARG A 261 9.30 -18.63 -5.33
N VAL A 262 10.21 -19.56 -5.55
CA VAL A 262 10.59 -20.00 -6.89
C VAL A 262 10.40 -21.51 -7.00
N LEU A 263 9.71 -21.92 -8.07
CA LEU A 263 9.67 -23.31 -8.53
C LEU A 263 10.60 -23.42 -9.75
N ALA A 264 11.69 -24.17 -9.59
CA ALA A 264 12.57 -24.55 -10.68
C ALA A 264 12.19 -25.94 -11.18
N VAL A 265 11.87 -26.04 -12.47
CA VAL A 265 11.68 -27.33 -13.14
C VAL A 265 12.91 -27.55 -14.02
N VAL A 266 13.67 -28.60 -13.73
CA VAL A 266 14.96 -28.89 -14.35
C VAL A 266 14.93 -30.23 -15.10
N PRO A 267 15.89 -30.50 -16.01
CA PRO A 267 16.00 -31.80 -16.64
C PRO A 267 16.16 -32.94 -15.62
N PRO A 268 15.66 -34.16 -15.92
CA PRO A 268 15.79 -35.32 -15.04
C PRO A 268 17.24 -35.58 -14.62
N GLY A 269 17.49 -35.69 -13.30
CA GLY A 269 18.83 -35.95 -12.77
C GLY A 269 19.70 -34.71 -12.52
N GLU A 270 19.22 -33.50 -12.83
CA GLU A 270 19.94 -32.25 -12.54
C GLU A 270 19.53 -31.57 -11.23
N LYS A 271 18.63 -32.19 -10.45
CA LYS A 271 18.12 -31.66 -9.18
C LYS A 271 19.23 -31.33 -8.18
N GLU A 272 20.25 -32.18 -8.07
CA GLU A 272 21.37 -31.98 -7.14
C GLU A 272 22.25 -30.78 -7.52
N LEU A 273 22.32 -30.41 -8.81
CA LEU A 273 23.12 -29.27 -9.28
C LEU A 273 22.47 -27.92 -8.89
N THR A 274 21.14 -27.86 -8.84
CA THR A 274 20.38 -26.65 -8.52
C THR A 274 20.05 -26.53 -7.03
N ASP A 275 19.82 -27.64 -6.32
CA ASP A 275 19.70 -27.62 -4.86
C ASP A 275 21.02 -27.22 -4.17
N SER A 276 22.16 -27.31 -4.86
CA SER A 276 23.47 -26.94 -4.31
C SER A 276 23.85 -25.48 -4.57
N ASP A 277 23.05 -24.72 -5.31
CA ASP A 277 23.44 -23.42 -5.84
C ASP A 277 23.48 -22.34 -4.74
N PRO A 278 24.66 -21.90 -4.30
CA PRO A 278 24.79 -20.97 -3.18
C PRO A 278 24.26 -19.58 -3.51
N GLU A 279 24.30 -19.17 -4.79
CA GLU A 279 23.87 -17.85 -5.23
C GLU A 279 22.36 -17.71 -5.08
N ILE A 280 21.61 -18.74 -5.48
CA ILE A 280 20.14 -18.73 -5.38
C ILE A 280 19.67 -18.97 -3.95
N LYS A 281 20.31 -19.91 -3.23
CA LYS A 281 19.96 -20.19 -1.83
C LYS A 281 20.23 -19.03 -0.88
N GLY A 282 21.28 -18.24 -1.14
CA GLY A 282 21.54 -17.02 -0.38
C GLY A 282 20.51 -15.92 -0.62
N LEU A 283 19.82 -15.98 -1.76
CA LEU A 283 18.88 -14.95 -2.22
C LEU A 283 17.41 -15.28 -1.96
N LEU A 284 17.02 -16.47 -1.49
CA LEU A 284 15.60 -16.85 -1.36
C LEU A 284 15.26 -17.55 -0.04
N ASN A 285 14.07 -17.24 0.49
CA ASN A 285 13.51 -17.94 1.66
C ASN A 285 12.88 -19.28 1.27
N THR A 286 12.37 -19.40 0.04
CA THR A 286 11.70 -20.61 -0.46
C THR A 286 12.10 -20.88 -1.91
N PHE A 287 12.91 -21.91 -2.14
CA PHE A 287 13.33 -22.39 -3.45
C PHE A 287 13.01 -23.89 -3.55
N GLU A 288 12.23 -24.26 -4.54
CA GLU A 288 11.79 -25.64 -4.75
C GLU A 288 12.26 -26.13 -6.12
N VAL A 289 13.01 -27.24 -6.14
CA VAL A 289 13.49 -27.85 -7.37
C VAL A 289 12.75 -29.15 -7.64
N ARG A 290 12.23 -29.30 -8.85
CA ARG A 290 11.55 -30.50 -9.36
C ARG A 290 12.20 -30.92 -10.68
N ASP A 291 12.45 -32.21 -10.83
CA ASP A 291 13.03 -32.81 -12.04
C ASP A 291 12.08 -33.82 -12.72
N ASP A 292 10.92 -34.07 -12.13
CA ASP A 292 9.81 -34.80 -12.74
C ASP A 292 8.79 -33.83 -13.36
N LEU A 293 8.94 -33.59 -14.66
CA LEU A 293 8.07 -32.71 -15.42
C LEU A 293 6.60 -33.18 -15.42
N GLU A 294 6.35 -34.49 -15.42
CA GLU A 294 4.99 -35.03 -15.50
C GLU A 294 4.28 -34.94 -14.14
N GLU A 295 5.01 -35.09 -13.03
CA GLU A 295 4.50 -34.78 -11.70
C GLU A 295 4.10 -33.31 -11.58
N VAL A 296 4.99 -32.39 -12.00
CA VAL A 296 4.72 -30.95 -11.97
C VAL A 296 3.51 -30.57 -12.81
N LYS A 297 3.36 -31.13 -14.02
CA LYS A 297 2.18 -30.90 -14.87
C LYS A 297 0.90 -31.42 -14.24
N LYS A 298 0.96 -32.54 -13.52
CA LYS A 298 -0.20 -33.12 -12.84
C LYS A 298 -0.60 -32.28 -11.63
N GLU A 299 0.36 -31.81 -10.86
CA GLU A 299 0.13 -30.99 -9.67
C GLU A 299 -0.31 -29.57 -10.02
N PHE A 300 0.26 -28.99 -11.09
CA PHE A 300 0.03 -27.60 -11.50
C PHE A 300 -0.36 -27.50 -13.01
N PRO A 301 -1.54 -28.01 -13.41
CA PRO A 301 -1.92 -28.23 -14.81
C PRO A 301 -2.11 -26.99 -15.69
N GLY A 302 -1.86 -25.79 -15.19
CA GLY A 302 -1.91 -24.55 -15.99
C GLY A 302 -0.68 -23.65 -15.85
N LEU A 303 0.43 -24.18 -15.35
CA LEU A 303 1.74 -23.58 -15.62
C LEU A 303 2.01 -23.67 -17.13
N ARG A 304 2.23 -22.51 -17.76
CA ARG A 304 2.49 -22.42 -19.21
C ARG A 304 3.91 -22.90 -19.54
N ASP A 305 4.11 -23.33 -20.77
CA ASP A 305 5.42 -23.59 -21.38
C ASP A 305 6.23 -24.76 -20.76
N LEU A 306 5.56 -25.66 -20.03
CA LEU A 306 6.15 -26.91 -19.53
C LEU A 306 6.38 -27.93 -20.66
N THR A 307 7.49 -27.81 -21.38
CA THR A 307 7.96 -28.84 -22.32
C THR A 307 9.38 -29.26 -21.97
N ALA A 308 9.75 -30.52 -22.25
CA ALA A 308 11.11 -31.00 -22.00
C ALA A 308 12.18 -30.21 -22.77
N ALA A 309 11.82 -29.60 -23.90
CA ALA A 309 12.70 -28.74 -24.70
C ALA A 309 12.88 -27.33 -24.11
N ALA A 310 12.08 -26.96 -23.12
CA ALA A 310 12.08 -25.64 -22.47
C ALA A 310 12.62 -25.72 -21.02
N LEU A 311 13.34 -26.80 -20.67
CA LEU A 311 14.00 -26.93 -19.37
C LEU A 311 15.45 -26.42 -19.46
N PRO A 312 15.98 -25.75 -18.41
CA PRO A 312 15.30 -25.42 -17.16
C PRO A 312 14.28 -24.28 -17.32
N VAL A 313 13.25 -24.29 -16.49
CA VAL A 313 12.29 -23.19 -16.36
C VAL A 313 12.11 -22.81 -14.90
N TYR A 314 12.06 -21.51 -14.64
CA TYR A 314 11.93 -20.93 -13.32
C TYR A 314 10.64 -20.11 -13.25
N TYR A 315 9.73 -20.52 -12.38
CA TYR A 315 8.51 -19.79 -12.08
C TYR A 315 8.67 -19.06 -10.76
N VAL A 316 8.48 -17.75 -10.79
CA VAL A 316 8.66 -16.85 -9.65
C VAL A 316 7.29 -16.36 -9.20
N PHE A 317 7.02 -16.48 -7.90
CA PHE A 317 5.77 -16.09 -7.27
C PHE A 317 6.08 -15.19 -6.06
N ASN A 318 5.21 -14.21 -5.78
CA ASN A 318 5.14 -13.63 -4.45
C ASN A 318 3.95 -14.21 -3.68
N ASP A 319 3.62 -13.61 -2.55
CA ASP A 319 2.50 -13.98 -1.70
C ASP A 319 1.13 -13.78 -2.38
N LYS A 320 1.05 -12.89 -3.37
CA LYS A 320 -0.20 -12.50 -4.03
C LYS A 320 -0.40 -13.19 -5.37
N LYS A 321 0.64 -13.34 -6.19
CA LYS A 321 0.50 -13.78 -7.60
C LYS A 321 1.80 -14.30 -8.24
N PRO A 322 1.71 -14.91 -9.44
CA PRO A 322 2.87 -15.14 -10.29
C PRO A 322 3.50 -13.81 -10.71
N LEU A 323 4.83 -13.74 -10.65
CA LEU A 323 5.60 -12.55 -10.98
C LEU A 323 6.31 -12.66 -12.33
N LYS A 324 7.00 -13.78 -12.56
CA LYS A 324 7.85 -13.97 -13.74
C LYS A 324 8.02 -15.45 -14.06
N THR A 325 8.11 -15.76 -15.35
CA THR A 325 8.65 -17.03 -15.85
C THR A 325 9.92 -16.72 -16.63
N THR A 326 10.99 -17.48 -16.42
CA THR A 326 12.22 -17.38 -17.21
C THR A 326 12.86 -18.74 -17.41
N PHE A 327 13.66 -18.86 -18.46
CA PHE A 327 14.39 -20.07 -18.83
C PHE A 327 15.89 -19.95 -18.51
N GLU A 328 16.34 -18.74 -18.17
CA GLU A 328 17.76 -18.42 -17.94
C GLU A 328 17.98 -18.13 -16.45
N LYS A 329 19.01 -18.75 -15.86
CA LYS A 329 19.34 -18.60 -14.44
C LYS A 329 19.73 -17.16 -14.11
N GLU A 330 20.46 -16.50 -15.00
CA GLU A 330 20.97 -15.14 -14.82
C GLU A 330 19.81 -14.15 -14.74
N GLU A 331 18.77 -14.32 -15.56
CA GLU A 331 17.59 -13.48 -15.51
C GLU A 331 16.79 -13.64 -14.22
N LEU A 332 16.76 -14.85 -13.67
CA LEU A 332 16.16 -15.13 -12.37
C LEU A 332 16.89 -14.36 -11.27
N ILE A 333 18.23 -14.45 -11.24
CA ILE A 333 19.06 -13.76 -10.24
C ILE A 333 18.83 -12.24 -10.31
N ILE A 334 18.92 -11.66 -11.50
CA ILE A 334 18.69 -10.21 -11.70
C ILE A 334 17.30 -9.81 -11.21
N PHE A 335 16.27 -10.62 -11.50
CA PHE A 335 14.91 -10.35 -11.05
C PHE A 335 14.80 -10.37 -9.52
N ILE A 336 15.38 -11.38 -8.86
CA ILE A 336 15.32 -11.51 -7.39
C ILE A 336 16.06 -10.35 -6.71
N GLU A 337 17.25 -9.99 -7.19
CA GLU A 337 18.01 -8.86 -6.68
C GLU A 337 17.25 -7.55 -6.84
N PHE A 338 16.62 -7.34 -8.00
CA PHE A 338 15.79 -6.16 -8.23
C PHE A 338 14.57 -6.11 -7.30
N TYR A 339 13.90 -7.25 -7.09
CA TYR A 339 12.70 -7.31 -6.25
C TYR A 339 13.03 -7.09 -4.77
N LYS A 340 14.17 -7.58 -4.27
CA LYS A 340 14.59 -7.40 -2.87
C LYS A 340 15.07 -5.99 -2.52
N ASN A 341 15.48 -5.21 -3.52
CA ASN A 341 15.95 -3.83 -3.33
C ASN A 341 14.83 -2.78 -3.49
N LYS A 342 13.58 -3.23 -3.64
CA LYS A 342 12.36 -2.42 -3.54
C LYS A 342 11.68 -2.73 -2.22
#